data_AF-A0A6C0LIV5-F1
#
_entry.id   AF-A0A6C0LIV5-F1
#
_cell.length_a   1.000
_cell.length_b   1.000
_cell.length_c   1.000
_cell.angle_alpha   90.00
_cell.angle_beta   90.00
_cell.angle_gamma   90.00
#
_symmetry.space_group_name_H-M   'P 1'
#
loop_
_entity.id
_entity.type
_entity.pdbx_description
1 polymer ?
#
loop_
_entity_poly.entity_id
_entity_poly.type
_entity_poly.pdbx_seq_one_letter_code
_entity_poly.pdbx_strand_id
1 'polypeptide(L)'
;MNIVHLSLFLFFISNYDWLAYGLNMNMRKERYIGLEEISKHKHNTLDYQPKSINQQLYASVLNNNDNKMIIVTGPAGTGKTLFACKRGIECLLSGESKRIVITRPLVAVEEEMGFLPGNIVKKMDPWTRPVFDIFLEYYSKNELEKMIYENVIEISPLAFMRGRTFKDTFIIADEMQNSSPNQMQMLTTRVGDGSRLVITGDLKQTDRTDANGLKDIVTKTNTYYRQNYNAHRLIHLVTLDNADVKRSKLVKQVIDIYDCKEISTAANTVSKTNRIGPIDFDALYRRDSSNSVYHASFNN
;
A
#
# COMPACT_ATOMS: atom_id res chain seq x y z
N MET A 1 -64.33 12.69 2.54
CA MET A 1 -63.04 13.34 2.20
C MET A 1 -62.36 12.44 1.17
N ASN A 2 -62.08 12.99 -0.01
CA ASN A 2 -62.16 12.26 -1.28
C ASN A 2 -60.96 11.37 -1.61
N ILE A 3 -61.27 10.16 -2.09
CA ILE A 3 -60.33 9.16 -2.68
C ILE A 3 -59.52 9.74 -3.85
N VAL A 4 -60.00 10.82 -4.47
CA VAL A 4 -59.35 11.52 -5.59
C VAL A 4 -58.07 12.26 -5.17
N HIS A 5 -57.93 12.67 -3.91
CA HIS A 5 -56.71 13.33 -3.44
C HIS A 5 -55.57 12.34 -3.15
N LEU A 6 -55.89 11.09 -2.80
CA LEU A 6 -54.89 10.08 -2.49
C LEU A 6 -54.21 9.53 -3.77
N SER A 7 -54.95 9.45 -4.88
CA SER A 7 -54.38 8.99 -6.16
C SER A 7 -53.47 10.05 -6.81
N LEU A 8 -53.81 11.34 -6.71
CA LEU A 8 -52.92 12.41 -7.17
C LEU A 8 -51.62 12.44 -6.35
N PHE A 9 -51.71 12.25 -5.03
CA PHE A 9 -50.52 12.26 -4.16
C PHE A 9 -49.57 11.08 -4.46
N LEU A 10 -50.11 9.88 -4.69
CA LEU A 10 -49.32 8.71 -5.10
C LEU A 10 -48.72 8.86 -6.50
N PHE A 11 -49.42 9.54 -7.42
CA PHE A 11 -48.89 9.85 -8.76
C PHE A 11 -47.74 10.87 -8.73
N PHE A 12 -47.75 11.83 -7.79
CA PHE A 12 -46.63 12.76 -7.61
C PHE A 12 -45.40 12.08 -6.99
N ILE A 13 -45.57 11.17 -6.03
CA ILE A 13 -44.44 10.44 -5.42
C ILE A 13 -43.75 9.53 -6.44
N SER A 14 -44.52 8.78 -7.25
CA SER A 14 -43.92 7.87 -8.23
C SER A 14 -43.15 8.59 -9.34
N ASN A 15 -43.62 9.78 -9.76
CA ASN A 15 -42.93 10.58 -10.78
C ASN A 15 -41.69 11.31 -10.23
N TYR A 16 -41.70 11.74 -8.96
CA TYR A 16 -40.50 12.29 -8.30
C TYR A 16 -39.44 11.22 -8.10
N ASP A 17 -39.83 9.99 -7.71
CA ASP A 17 -38.89 8.87 -7.61
C ASP A 17 -38.29 8.54 -8.98
N TRP A 18 -39.08 8.54 -10.06
CA TRP A 18 -38.58 8.26 -11.41
C TRP A 18 -37.62 9.35 -11.92
N LEU A 19 -37.91 10.64 -11.67
CA LEU A 19 -37.01 11.75 -11.99
C LEU A 19 -35.74 11.74 -11.14
N ALA A 20 -35.84 11.42 -9.84
CA ALA A 20 -34.69 11.29 -8.95
C ALA A 20 -33.82 10.09 -9.33
N TYR A 21 -34.42 8.96 -9.74
CA TYR A 21 -33.71 7.81 -10.30
C TYR A 21 -33.05 8.15 -11.65
N GLY A 22 -33.74 8.87 -12.53
CA GLY A 22 -33.21 9.32 -13.82
C GLY A 22 -32.03 10.29 -13.68
N LEU A 23 -32.12 11.26 -12.75
CA LEU A 23 -31.03 12.18 -12.40
C LEU A 23 -29.86 11.45 -11.73
N ASN A 24 -30.12 10.49 -10.83
CA ASN A 24 -29.06 9.64 -10.25
C ASN A 24 -28.40 8.76 -11.32
N MET A 25 -29.17 8.25 -12.29
CA MET A 25 -28.63 7.47 -13.40
C MET A 25 -27.79 8.33 -14.34
N ASN A 26 -28.22 9.54 -14.67
CA ASN A 26 -27.43 10.46 -15.51
C ASN A 26 -26.16 10.93 -14.79
N MET A 27 -26.22 11.26 -13.49
CA MET A 27 -25.01 11.57 -12.71
C MET A 27 -24.09 10.36 -12.53
N ARG A 28 -24.62 9.14 -12.44
CA ARG A 28 -23.82 7.91 -12.48
C ARG A 28 -23.17 7.77 -13.86
N LYS A 29 -23.91 7.95 -14.95
CA LYS A 29 -23.42 7.84 -16.32
C LYS A 29 -22.30 8.85 -16.59
N GLU A 30 -22.45 10.10 -16.17
CA GLU A 30 -21.41 11.13 -16.31
C GLU A 30 -20.15 10.82 -15.48
N ARG A 31 -20.28 10.25 -14.27
CA ARG A 31 -19.13 9.76 -13.49
C ARG A 31 -18.43 8.57 -14.15
N TYR A 32 -19.18 7.64 -14.75
CA TYR A 32 -18.62 6.51 -15.50
C TYR A 32 -17.94 6.96 -16.80
N ILE A 33 -18.52 7.93 -17.52
CA ILE A 33 -17.94 8.53 -18.73
C ILE A 33 -16.62 9.25 -18.41
N GLY A 34 -16.54 9.92 -17.26
CA GLY A 34 -15.28 10.51 -16.78
C GLY A 34 -14.17 9.49 -16.53
N LEU A 35 -14.51 8.27 -16.09
CA LEU A 35 -13.56 7.16 -15.90
C LEU A 35 -13.20 6.45 -17.23
N GLU A 36 -14.13 6.37 -18.19
CA GLU A 36 -13.84 5.87 -19.54
C GLU A 36 -12.93 6.82 -20.35
N GLU A 37 -13.02 8.14 -20.13
CA GLU A 37 -12.07 9.09 -20.73
C GLU A 37 -10.67 8.99 -20.10
N ILE A 38 -10.58 8.74 -18.79
CA ILE A 38 -9.30 8.48 -18.09
C ILE A 38 -8.63 7.19 -18.61
N SER A 39 -9.42 6.17 -18.96
CA SER A 39 -8.96 4.89 -19.53
C SER A 39 -8.26 5.00 -20.91
N LYS A 40 -8.48 6.08 -21.68
CA LYS A 40 -7.89 6.23 -23.04
C LYS A 40 -6.42 6.62 -23.04
N HIS A 41 -5.89 7.11 -21.93
CA HIS A 41 -4.44 7.18 -21.78
C HIS A 41 -3.96 5.78 -21.43
N LYS A 42 -3.17 5.16 -22.32
CA LYS A 42 -2.35 4.00 -22.00
C LYS A 42 -1.54 4.35 -20.74
N HIS A 43 -2.08 4.04 -19.57
CA HIS A 43 -1.28 3.96 -18.37
C HIS A 43 -0.20 2.94 -18.71
N ASN A 44 1.05 3.37 -18.75
CA ASN A 44 2.17 2.46 -18.72
C ASN A 44 1.96 1.65 -17.45
N THR A 45 1.32 0.49 -17.56
CA THR A 45 1.23 -0.47 -16.47
C THR A 45 2.67 -0.92 -16.27
N LEU A 46 3.39 -0.21 -15.39
CA LEU A 46 4.63 -0.71 -14.83
C LEU A 46 4.26 -2.05 -14.22
N ASP A 47 4.65 -3.11 -14.91
CA ASP A 47 4.14 -4.43 -14.61
C ASP A 47 4.92 -4.97 -13.42
N TYR A 48 4.50 -4.54 -12.23
CA TYR A 48 4.98 -5.10 -10.98
C TYR A 48 4.49 -6.54 -10.89
N GLN A 49 5.33 -7.43 -11.40
CA GLN A 49 5.13 -8.86 -11.34
C GLN A 49 5.74 -9.41 -10.07
N PRO A 50 5.06 -10.35 -9.38
CA PRO A 50 5.64 -11.12 -8.30
C PRO A 50 6.94 -11.80 -8.73
N LYS A 51 8.00 -11.63 -7.94
CA LYS A 51 9.34 -12.16 -8.21
C LYS A 51 9.74 -13.30 -7.28
N SER A 52 8.86 -13.70 -6.37
CA SER A 52 9.03 -14.84 -5.47
C SER A 52 7.74 -15.62 -5.30
N ILE A 53 7.84 -16.84 -4.78
CA ILE A 53 6.69 -17.72 -4.54
C ILE A 53 5.72 -17.08 -3.53
N ASN A 54 6.22 -16.46 -2.46
CA ASN A 54 5.34 -15.81 -1.48
C ASN A 54 4.67 -14.56 -2.04
N GLN A 55 5.35 -13.80 -2.93
CA GLN A 55 4.72 -12.69 -3.65
C GLN A 55 3.64 -13.18 -4.62
N GLN A 56 3.87 -14.32 -5.29
CA GLN A 56 2.87 -14.93 -6.18
C GLN A 56 1.64 -15.39 -5.39
N LEU A 57 1.86 -16.00 -4.22
CA LEU A 57 0.80 -16.35 -3.27
C LEU A 57 0.05 -15.10 -2.80
N TYR A 58 0.77 -14.02 -2.47
CA TYR A 58 0.14 -12.78 -2.05
C TYR A 58 -0.74 -12.20 -3.16
N ALA A 59 -0.23 -12.15 -4.40
CA ALA A 59 -0.98 -11.68 -5.55
C ALA A 59 -2.21 -12.56 -5.85
N SER A 60 -2.10 -13.89 -5.75
CA SER A 60 -3.25 -14.77 -5.96
C SER A 60 -4.33 -14.60 -4.89
N VAL A 61 -3.93 -14.37 -3.64
CA VAL A 61 -4.85 -14.06 -2.53
C VAL A 61 -5.52 -12.70 -2.74
N LEU A 62 -4.81 -11.69 -3.25
CA LEU A 62 -5.38 -10.38 -3.61
C LEU A 62 -6.38 -10.48 -4.78
N ASN A 63 -6.10 -11.33 -5.75
CA ASN A 63 -6.93 -11.50 -6.95
C ASN A 63 -8.21 -12.31 -6.70
N ASN A 64 -8.27 -13.10 -5.62
CA ASN A 64 -9.48 -13.80 -5.24
C ASN A 64 -10.47 -12.86 -4.51
N ASN A 65 -11.63 -12.62 -5.13
CA ASN A 65 -12.66 -11.70 -4.64
C ASN A 65 -13.47 -12.22 -3.43
N ASP A 66 -13.39 -13.51 -3.13
CA ASP A 66 -13.99 -14.08 -1.91
C ASP A 66 -13.20 -13.67 -0.66
N ASN A 67 -11.91 -13.31 -0.84
CA ASN A 67 -11.05 -12.85 0.23
C ASN A 67 -11.40 -11.40 0.58
N LYS A 68 -12.19 -11.23 1.65
CA LYS A 68 -12.64 -9.92 2.13
C LYS A 68 -11.61 -9.22 3.00
N MET A 69 -10.81 -9.98 3.74
CA MET A 69 -9.73 -9.44 4.56
C MET A 69 -8.43 -10.19 4.30
N ILE A 70 -7.37 -9.46 4.04
CA ILE A 70 -6.05 -10.02 3.78
C ILE A 70 -5.07 -9.35 4.73
N ILE A 71 -4.40 -10.14 5.56
CA ILE A 71 -3.36 -9.65 6.46
C ILE A 71 -2.04 -10.17 5.91
N VAL A 72 -1.17 -9.25 5.51
CA VAL A 72 0.17 -9.57 5.01
C VAL A 72 1.23 -9.01 5.94
N THR A 73 2.13 -9.89 6.38
CA THR A 73 3.27 -9.52 7.23
C THR A 73 4.58 -9.72 6.48
N GLY A 74 5.59 -8.93 6.80
CA GLY A 74 6.96 -9.20 6.34
C GLY A 74 7.87 -7.97 6.28
N PRO A 75 9.16 -8.14 5.97
CA PRO A 75 10.16 -7.07 6.00
C PRO A 75 9.94 -5.93 5.00
N ALA A 76 10.45 -4.73 5.30
CA ALA A 76 10.44 -3.61 4.34
C ALA A 76 11.05 -4.01 2.98
N GLY A 77 10.39 -3.61 1.88
CA GLY A 77 10.85 -3.92 0.51
C GLY A 77 10.35 -5.25 -0.07
N THR A 78 9.52 -6.01 0.63
CA THR A 78 8.88 -7.23 0.08
C THR A 78 7.69 -6.96 -0.84
N GLY A 79 7.25 -5.71 -0.99
CA GLY A 79 6.16 -5.32 -1.90
C GLY A 79 4.74 -5.36 -1.31
N LYS A 80 4.59 -5.52 0.01
CA LYS A 80 3.28 -5.58 0.71
C LYS A 80 2.33 -4.45 0.29
N THR A 81 2.74 -3.20 0.55
CA THR A 81 1.93 -2.02 0.22
C THR A 81 1.79 -1.84 -1.28
N LEU A 82 2.83 -2.14 -2.05
CA LEU A 82 2.83 -2.01 -3.51
C LEU A 82 1.76 -2.89 -4.17
N PHE A 83 1.74 -4.20 -3.88
CA PHE A 83 0.74 -5.09 -4.46
C PHE A 83 -0.67 -4.79 -3.95
N ALA A 84 -0.82 -4.34 -2.70
CA ALA A 84 -2.11 -3.86 -2.18
C ALA A 84 -2.64 -2.65 -2.97
N CYS A 85 -1.78 -1.65 -3.21
CA CYS A 85 -2.13 -0.46 -3.98
C CYS A 85 -2.47 -0.82 -5.43
N LYS A 86 -1.63 -1.64 -6.08
CA LYS A 86 -1.88 -2.15 -7.44
C LYS A 86 -3.27 -2.79 -7.53
N ARG A 87 -3.59 -3.73 -6.62
CA ARG A 87 -4.90 -4.39 -6.62
C ARG A 87 -6.05 -3.41 -6.37
N GLY A 88 -5.86 -2.45 -5.46
CA GLY A 88 -6.87 -1.42 -5.19
C GLY A 88 -7.16 -0.57 -6.43
N ILE A 89 -6.12 -0.16 -7.17
CA ILE A 89 -6.23 0.56 -8.43
C ILE A 89 -6.95 -0.28 -9.48
N GLU A 90 -6.60 -1.56 -9.62
CA GLU A 90 -7.29 -2.49 -10.53
C GLU A 90 -8.78 -2.62 -10.19
N CYS A 91 -9.12 -2.79 -8.90
CA CYS A 91 -10.52 -2.83 -8.44
C CYS A 91 -11.28 -1.53 -8.75
N LEU A 92 -10.60 -0.38 -8.65
CA LEU A 92 -11.20 0.91 -8.96
C LEU A 92 -11.48 1.06 -10.46
N LEU A 93 -10.51 0.69 -11.29
CA LEU A 93 -10.62 0.73 -12.76
C LEU A 93 -11.66 -0.26 -13.30
N SER A 94 -11.76 -1.45 -12.71
CA SER A 94 -12.77 -2.47 -13.09
C SER A 94 -14.17 -2.18 -12.53
N GLY A 95 -14.30 -1.18 -11.65
CA GLY A 95 -15.56 -0.87 -10.97
C GLY A 95 -15.96 -1.84 -9.85
N GLU A 96 -15.09 -2.79 -9.50
CA GLU A 96 -15.27 -3.68 -8.33
C GLU A 96 -15.28 -2.91 -7.00
N SER A 97 -14.59 -1.77 -6.95
CA SER A 97 -14.64 -0.83 -5.83
C SER A 97 -14.86 0.58 -6.38
N LYS A 98 -15.66 1.37 -5.67
CA LYS A 98 -15.95 2.76 -6.07
C LYS A 98 -14.95 3.75 -5.47
N ARG A 99 -14.23 3.34 -4.43
CA ARG A 99 -13.29 4.16 -3.68
C ARG A 99 -12.12 3.34 -3.15
N ILE A 100 -11.00 4.01 -2.96
CA ILE A 100 -9.83 3.48 -2.24
C ILE A 100 -9.63 4.33 -0.98
N VAL A 101 -9.46 3.67 0.17
CA VAL A 101 -9.13 4.34 1.43
C VAL A 101 -7.81 3.78 1.93
N ILE A 102 -6.81 4.64 2.06
CA ILE A 102 -5.52 4.29 2.66
C ILE A 102 -5.46 4.91 4.04
N THR A 103 -5.07 4.11 5.02
CA THR A 103 -4.93 4.57 6.40
C THR A 103 -3.69 4.01 7.06
N ARG A 104 -3.10 4.81 7.94
CA ARG A 104 -1.88 4.48 8.70
C ARG A 104 -2.03 4.97 10.14
N PRO A 105 -1.55 4.23 11.15
CA PRO A 105 -1.44 4.74 12.51
C PRO A 105 -0.46 5.92 12.56
N LEU A 106 -0.81 6.98 13.29
CA LEU A 106 0.15 8.05 13.58
C LEU A 106 1.17 7.52 14.60
N VAL A 107 2.44 7.53 14.21
CA VAL A 107 3.57 7.37 15.12
C VAL A 107 4.09 8.77 15.38
N ALA A 108 4.31 9.11 16.65
CA ALA A 108 4.94 10.38 16.99
C ALA A 108 6.36 10.35 16.41
N VAL A 109 6.61 11.17 15.40
CA VAL A 109 7.97 11.48 14.94
C VAL A 109 8.43 12.67 15.77
N GLU A 110 9.65 12.63 16.30
CA GLU A 110 10.19 13.67 17.20
C GLU A 110 10.37 15.04 16.52
N GLU A 111 10.16 15.15 15.20
CA GLU A 111 10.27 16.40 14.47
C GLU A 111 8.89 16.99 14.19
N GLU A 112 8.60 18.15 14.80
CA GLU A 112 7.47 18.99 14.43
C GLU A 112 7.64 19.46 12.98
N MET A 113 6.94 18.79 12.07
CA MET A 113 6.84 19.21 10.68
C MET A 113 5.94 20.44 10.59
N GLY A 114 6.55 21.61 10.39
CA GLY A 114 5.84 22.85 10.09
C GLY A 114 4.99 22.76 8.82
N PHE A 115 3.93 23.55 8.77
CA PHE A 115 3.04 23.64 7.61
C PHE A 115 3.78 24.10 6.34
N LEU A 116 3.73 23.29 5.27
CA LEU A 116 4.25 23.67 3.96
C LEU A 116 3.15 24.39 3.13
N PRO A 117 3.33 25.67 2.75
CA PRO A 117 2.43 26.33 1.81
C PRO A 117 2.61 25.76 0.38
N GLY A 118 1.51 25.41 -0.31
CA GLY A 118 1.59 24.90 -1.69
C GLY A 118 0.35 24.12 -2.19
N ASN A 119 0.51 23.44 -3.34
CA ASN A 119 -0.47 22.51 -3.91
C ASN A 119 -0.71 21.29 -2.98
N ILE A 120 -1.78 20.52 -3.22
CA ILE A 120 -2.17 19.37 -2.38
C ILE A 120 -0.99 18.45 -2.10
N VAL A 121 -0.17 18.15 -3.11
CA VAL A 121 1.02 17.29 -2.97
C VAL A 121 2.09 17.86 -2.04
N LYS A 122 2.30 19.18 -2.01
CA LYS A 122 3.25 19.84 -1.09
C LYS A 122 2.73 19.92 0.35
N LYS A 123 1.41 19.79 0.55
CA LYS A 123 0.74 19.77 1.86
C LYS A 123 0.58 18.36 2.42
N MET A 124 0.96 17.33 1.66
CA MET A 124 0.89 15.95 2.12
C MET A 124 1.97 15.67 3.15
N ASP A 125 1.58 15.00 4.23
CA ASP A 125 2.53 14.55 5.24
C ASP A 125 3.56 13.59 4.61
N PRO A 126 4.84 13.63 5.04
CA PRO A 126 5.90 12.75 4.52
C PRO A 126 5.53 11.26 4.51
N TRP A 127 4.73 10.81 5.48
CA TRP A 127 4.32 9.40 5.61
C TRP A 127 3.37 8.92 4.50
N THR A 128 2.67 9.85 3.83
CA THR A 128 1.72 9.53 2.74
C THR A 128 2.41 9.43 1.38
N ARG A 129 3.59 10.05 1.24
CA ARG A 129 4.31 10.19 -0.02
C ARG A 129 4.66 8.86 -0.70
N PRO A 130 5.16 7.83 0.00
CA PRO A 130 5.45 6.54 -0.63
C PRO A 130 4.22 5.89 -1.28
N VAL A 131 3.04 6.08 -0.70
CA VAL A 131 1.80 5.57 -1.30
C VAL A 131 1.42 6.42 -2.51
N PHE A 132 1.48 7.74 -2.38
CA PHE A 132 1.16 8.66 -3.48
C PHE A 132 2.03 8.42 -4.72
N ASP A 133 3.33 8.16 -4.52
CA ASP A 133 4.27 7.85 -5.60
C ASP A 133 3.82 6.62 -6.42
N ILE A 134 3.25 5.59 -5.77
CA ILE A 134 2.69 4.42 -6.47
C ILE A 134 1.51 4.84 -7.34
N PHE A 135 0.59 5.67 -6.84
CA PHE A 135 -0.57 6.11 -7.61
C PHE A 135 -0.19 7.02 -8.79
N LEU A 136 0.87 7.81 -8.67
CA LEU A 136 1.38 8.64 -9.77
C LEU A 136 1.91 7.84 -10.97
N GLU A 137 2.23 6.56 -10.78
CA GLU A 137 2.58 5.67 -11.88
C GLU A 137 1.37 5.27 -12.72
N TYR A 138 0.17 5.34 -12.13
CA TYR A 138 -1.10 4.97 -12.75
C TYR A 138 -2.01 6.15 -13.05
N TYR A 139 -1.73 7.35 -12.55
CA TYR A 139 -2.57 8.53 -12.80
C TYR A 139 -1.66 9.71 -12.99
N SER A 140 -2.00 10.60 -13.92
CA SER A 140 -1.35 11.90 -13.96
C SER A 140 -1.61 12.64 -12.64
N LYS A 141 -0.71 13.55 -12.28
CA LYS A 141 -0.84 14.33 -11.05
C LYS A 141 -2.20 15.04 -10.95
N ASN A 142 -2.69 15.61 -12.05
CA ASN A 142 -3.96 16.34 -12.07
C ASN A 142 -5.16 15.40 -11.85
N GLU A 143 -5.13 14.21 -12.45
CA GLU A 143 -6.18 13.19 -12.23
C GLU A 143 -6.19 12.75 -10.76
N LEU A 144 -5.01 12.45 -10.20
CA LEU A 144 -4.91 12.01 -8.81
C LEU A 144 -5.36 13.09 -7.82
N GLU A 145 -4.98 14.36 -8.05
CA GLU A 145 -5.45 15.50 -7.24
C GLU A 145 -6.98 15.63 -7.31
N LYS A 146 -7.58 15.46 -8.50
CA LYS A 146 -9.04 15.45 -8.68
C LYS A 146 -9.70 14.29 -7.94
N MET A 147 -9.16 13.07 -8.06
CA MET A 147 -9.68 11.88 -7.38
C MET A 147 -9.63 12.02 -5.85
N ILE A 148 -8.60 12.66 -5.32
CA ILE A 148 -8.49 12.98 -3.89
C ILE A 148 -9.53 14.01 -3.48
N TYR A 149 -9.66 15.10 -4.24
CA TYR A 149 -10.67 16.13 -3.98
C TYR A 149 -12.10 15.58 -3.99
N GLU A 150 -12.39 14.67 -4.91
CA GLU A 150 -13.68 13.99 -5.04
C GLU A 150 -13.87 12.83 -4.05
N ASN A 151 -12.88 12.53 -3.19
CA ASN A 151 -12.86 11.41 -2.25
C ASN A 151 -13.01 10.02 -2.91
N VAL A 152 -12.60 9.89 -4.16
CA VAL A 152 -12.44 8.60 -4.84
C VAL A 152 -11.23 7.86 -4.26
N ILE A 153 -10.14 8.59 -4.02
CA ILE A 153 -8.97 8.10 -3.28
C ILE A 153 -8.86 8.94 -2.00
N GLU A 154 -8.88 8.29 -0.85
CA GLU A 154 -8.74 8.96 0.44
C GLU A 154 -7.48 8.45 1.15
N ILE A 155 -6.64 9.36 1.64
CA ILE A 155 -5.49 9.03 2.47
C ILE A 155 -5.65 9.76 3.79
N SER A 156 -5.92 9.01 4.87
CA SER A 156 -6.33 9.57 6.15
C SER A 156 -5.70 8.81 7.33
N PRO A 157 -5.32 9.49 8.43
CA PRO A 157 -4.83 8.81 9.62
C PRO A 157 -5.85 7.83 10.22
N LEU A 158 -5.38 6.76 10.88
CA LEU A 158 -6.24 5.70 11.43
C LEU A 158 -7.32 6.21 12.40
N ALA A 159 -7.05 7.29 13.13
CA ALA A 159 -8.02 7.89 14.04
C ALA A 159 -9.31 8.37 13.34
N PHE A 160 -9.23 8.76 12.06
CA PHE A 160 -10.37 9.25 11.26
C PHE A 160 -11.29 8.12 10.78
N MET A 161 -10.92 6.86 11.01
CA MET A 161 -11.76 5.70 10.65
C MET A 161 -12.90 5.48 11.66
N ARG A 162 -12.81 6.08 12.85
CA ARG A 162 -13.79 5.90 13.93
C ARG A 162 -15.18 6.38 13.50
N GLY A 163 -16.20 5.56 13.80
CA GLY A 163 -17.60 5.92 13.53
C GLY A 163 -18.02 5.80 12.07
N ARG A 164 -17.13 5.37 11.16
CA ARG A 164 -17.43 5.21 9.74
C ARG A 164 -17.88 3.79 9.42
N THR A 165 -18.54 3.62 8.29
CA THR A 165 -18.75 2.30 7.65
C THR A 165 -18.39 2.45 6.18
N PHE A 166 -17.53 1.57 5.70
CA PHE A 166 -17.06 1.59 4.31
C PHE A 166 -17.88 0.61 3.48
N LYS A 167 -18.47 1.10 2.38
CA LYS A 167 -19.19 0.28 1.39
C LYS A 167 -18.56 0.46 0.03
N ASP A 168 -18.52 -0.61 -0.77
CA ASP A 168 -17.89 -0.63 -2.10
C ASP A 168 -16.48 -0.01 -2.10
N THR A 169 -15.70 -0.26 -1.05
CA THR A 169 -14.41 0.43 -0.81
C THR A 169 -13.26 -0.58 -0.68
N PHE A 170 -12.17 -0.32 -1.38
CA PHE A 170 -10.91 -1.05 -1.19
C PHE A 170 -10.07 -0.33 -0.13
N ILE A 171 -9.88 -0.93 1.03
CA ILE A 171 -9.22 -0.32 2.18
C ILE A 171 -7.82 -0.90 2.31
N ILE A 172 -6.80 -0.04 2.39
CA ILE A 172 -5.41 -0.41 2.64
C ILE A 172 -5.01 0.18 3.98
N ALA A 173 -4.75 -0.68 4.96
CA ALA A 173 -4.31 -0.30 6.28
C ALA A 173 -2.82 -0.62 6.41
N ASP A 174 -1.99 0.41 6.28
CA ASP A 174 -0.53 0.26 6.20
C ASP A 174 0.17 0.48 7.53
N GLU A 175 1.34 -0.16 7.68
CA GLU A 175 2.22 -0.09 8.85
C GLU A 175 1.48 -0.37 10.16
N MET A 176 0.59 -1.36 10.12
CA MET A 176 -0.37 -1.63 11.19
C MET A 176 0.26 -2.29 12.42
N GLN A 177 1.54 -2.63 12.39
CA GLN A 177 2.29 -2.98 13.60
C GLN A 177 2.32 -1.81 14.60
N ASN A 178 2.16 -0.57 14.11
CA ASN A 178 2.09 0.64 14.91
C ASN A 178 0.68 0.99 15.41
N SER A 179 -0.31 0.14 15.14
CA SER A 179 -1.65 0.28 15.74
C SER A 179 -1.71 -0.41 17.10
N SER A 180 -2.62 0.01 17.98
CA SER A 180 -3.00 -0.79 19.15
C SER A 180 -4.03 -1.87 18.77
N PRO A 181 -4.19 -2.94 19.57
CA PRO A 181 -5.26 -3.93 19.36
C PRO A 181 -6.65 -3.31 19.27
N ASN A 182 -6.93 -2.27 20.08
CA ASN A 182 -8.20 -1.55 20.04
C ASN A 182 -8.39 -0.78 18.72
N GLN A 183 -7.33 -0.17 18.19
CA GLN A 183 -7.38 0.52 16.90
C GLN A 183 -7.56 -0.48 15.75
N MET A 184 -6.89 -1.63 15.80
CA MET A 184 -7.05 -2.72 14.85
C MET A 184 -8.50 -3.22 14.83
N GLN A 185 -9.07 -3.54 16.00
CA GLN A 185 -10.46 -3.95 16.14
C GLN A 185 -11.45 -2.87 15.69
N MET A 186 -11.16 -1.61 16.03
CA MET A 186 -11.97 -0.47 15.59
C MET A 186 -12.04 -0.42 14.07
N LEU A 187 -10.92 -0.56 13.37
CA LEU A 187 -10.86 -0.53 11.90
C LEU A 187 -11.55 -1.74 11.25
N THR A 188 -11.24 -2.96 11.70
CA THR A 188 -11.77 -4.18 11.09
C THR A 188 -13.29 -4.27 11.16
N THR A 189 -13.90 -3.63 12.16
CA THR A 189 -15.36 -3.52 12.30
C THR A 189 -16.01 -2.43 11.43
N ARG A 190 -15.23 -1.66 10.64
CA ARG A 190 -15.76 -0.66 9.70
C ARG A 190 -15.96 -1.19 8.28
N VAL A 191 -15.51 -2.40 7.99
CA VAL A 191 -15.63 -3.02 6.67
C VAL A 191 -17.08 -3.45 6.46
N GLY A 192 -17.78 -2.78 5.53
CA GLY A 192 -19.14 -3.10 5.14
C GLY A 192 -19.23 -3.79 3.78
N ASP A 193 -20.45 -3.92 3.27
CA ASP A 193 -20.74 -4.65 2.03
C ASP A 193 -19.97 -4.12 0.82
N GLY A 194 -19.59 -5.03 -0.07
CA GLY A 194 -18.81 -4.71 -1.27
C GLY A 194 -17.39 -4.23 -1.01
N SER A 195 -16.94 -4.18 0.26
CA SER A 195 -15.61 -3.69 0.63
C SER A 195 -14.62 -4.81 0.87
N ARG A 196 -13.33 -4.48 0.72
CA ARG A 196 -12.21 -5.37 1.01
C ARG A 196 -11.18 -4.61 1.85
N LEU A 197 -10.52 -5.31 2.77
CA LEU A 197 -9.51 -4.74 3.65
C LEU A 197 -8.19 -5.50 3.49
N VAL A 198 -7.13 -4.78 3.13
CA VAL A 198 -5.77 -5.29 3.12
C VAL A 198 -4.99 -4.62 4.25
N ILE A 199 -4.51 -5.42 5.20
CA ILE A 199 -3.70 -4.99 6.33
C ILE A 199 -2.25 -5.37 6.04
N THR A 200 -1.35 -4.39 6.03
CA THR A 200 0.08 -4.57 5.78
C THR A 200 0.90 -4.16 7.00
N GLY A 201 2.05 -4.79 7.20
CA GLY A 201 3.03 -4.35 8.20
C GLY A 201 4.16 -5.34 8.43
N ASP A 202 5.05 -5.00 9.36
CA ASP A 202 6.17 -5.84 9.78
C ASP A 202 6.12 -6.09 11.29
N LEU A 203 5.97 -7.35 11.69
CA LEU A 203 5.92 -7.76 13.10
C LEU A 203 7.23 -7.47 13.86
N LYS A 204 8.35 -7.29 13.15
CA LYS A 204 9.68 -7.03 13.74
C LYS A 204 10.02 -5.54 13.83
N GLN A 205 9.33 -4.67 13.11
CA GLN A 205 9.59 -3.22 13.06
C GLN A 205 8.49 -2.42 13.77
N THR A 206 8.29 -2.68 15.06
CA THR A 206 7.33 -1.93 15.88
C THR A 206 8.00 -0.68 16.43
N ASP A 207 7.42 0.49 16.17
CA ASP A 207 7.83 1.75 16.79
C ASP A 207 7.23 1.89 18.20
N ARG A 208 6.33 0.96 18.59
CA ARG A 208 5.68 0.90 19.90
C ARG A 208 6.29 -0.20 20.75
N THR A 209 6.54 0.07 22.03
CA THR A 209 7.14 -0.89 22.97
C THR A 209 6.19 -2.05 23.32
N ASP A 210 4.89 -1.81 23.53
CA ASP A 210 4.01 -2.83 24.17
C ASP A 210 2.64 -3.08 23.53
N ALA A 211 2.23 -2.32 22.50
CA ALA A 211 0.89 -2.45 21.91
C ALA A 211 0.96 -2.55 20.38
N ASN A 212 1.10 -3.78 19.88
CA ASN A 212 1.15 -4.12 18.46
C ASN A 212 -0.15 -4.84 18.01
N GLY A 213 -1.04 -4.08 17.38
CA GLY A 213 -2.34 -4.55 16.89
C GLY A 213 -2.24 -5.56 15.76
N LEU A 214 -1.19 -5.49 14.94
CA LEU A 214 -0.93 -6.48 13.89
C LEU A 214 -0.61 -7.86 14.47
N LYS A 215 0.26 -7.92 15.48
CA LYS A 215 0.60 -9.17 16.18
C LYS A 215 -0.63 -9.78 16.84
N ASP A 216 -1.46 -8.94 17.47
CA ASP A 216 -2.69 -9.37 18.13
C ASP A 216 -3.69 -10.01 17.15
N ILE A 217 -4.02 -9.31 16.06
CA ILE A 217 -4.99 -9.85 15.07
C ILE A 217 -4.48 -11.12 14.41
N VAL A 218 -3.19 -11.20 14.04
CA VAL A 218 -2.59 -12.42 13.47
C VAL A 218 -2.72 -13.60 14.45
N THR A 219 -2.46 -13.36 15.73
CA THR A 219 -2.56 -14.39 16.78
C THR A 219 -4.02 -14.85 16.94
N LYS A 220 -4.97 -13.91 17.04
CA LYS A 220 -6.40 -14.23 17.18
C LYS A 220 -6.96 -14.95 15.97
N THR A 221 -6.62 -14.53 14.75
CA THR A 221 -7.04 -15.19 13.50
C THR A 221 -6.54 -16.63 13.43
N ASN A 222 -5.26 -16.86 13.76
CA ASN A 222 -4.70 -18.22 13.81
C ASN A 222 -5.40 -19.11 14.84
N THR A 223 -5.62 -18.59 16.06
CA THR A 223 -6.33 -19.32 17.12
C THR A 223 -7.76 -19.68 16.71
N TYR A 224 -8.50 -18.72 16.16
CA TYR A 224 -9.88 -18.92 15.72
C TYR A 224 -9.99 -20.03 14.67
N TYR A 225 -9.17 -19.99 13.61
CA TYR A 225 -9.23 -21.01 12.54
C TYR A 225 -8.68 -22.37 12.95
N ARG A 226 -7.80 -22.45 13.96
CA ARG A 226 -7.40 -23.73 14.57
C ARG A 226 -8.52 -24.37 15.38
N GLN A 227 -9.40 -23.57 15.97
CA GLN A 227 -10.53 -24.07 16.77
C GLN A 227 -11.77 -24.35 15.92
N ASN A 228 -11.85 -23.77 14.72
CA ASN A 228 -13.03 -23.83 13.85
C ASN A 228 -12.68 -24.34 12.44
N TYR A 229 -12.40 -25.63 12.30
CA TYR A 229 -11.93 -26.24 11.05
C TYR A 229 -12.91 -26.12 9.86
N ASN A 230 -14.22 -26.03 10.13
CA ASN A 230 -15.27 -25.89 9.11
C ASN A 230 -15.70 -24.44 8.87
N ALA A 231 -15.02 -23.46 9.47
CA ALA A 231 -15.38 -22.06 9.25
C ALA A 231 -15.07 -21.61 7.82
N HIS A 232 -15.99 -20.87 7.21
CA HIS A 232 -15.74 -20.22 5.95
C HIS A 232 -14.58 -19.20 6.10
N ARG A 233 -13.57 -19.31 5.24
CA ARG A 233 -12.37 -18.48 5.29
C ARG A 233 -12.54 -17.23 4.44
N LEU A 234 -12.90 -16.13 5.10
CA LEU A 234 -12.92 -14.79 4.50
C LEU A 234 -11.63 -14.00 4.78
N ILE A 235 -10.85 -14.44 5.79
CA ILE A 235 -9.62 -13.80 6.23
C ILE A 235 -8.43 -14.67 5.84
N HIS A 236 -7.50 -14.10 5.07
CA HIS A 236 -6.29 -14.78 4.63
C HIS A 236 -5.04 -14.15 5.22
N LEU A 237 -4.16 -14.99 5.76
CA LEU A 237 -2.85 -14.58 6.26
C LEU A 237 -1.79 -14.92 5.20
N VAL A 238 -0.96 -13.94 4.87
CA VAL A 238 0.20 -14.13 4.00
C VAL A 238 1.44 -13.63 4.73
N THR A 239 2.52 -14.40 4.67
CA THR A 239 3.81 -14.02 5.28
C THR A 239 4.85 -13.93 4.18
N LEU A 240 5.47 -12.76 4.08
CA LEU A 240 6.64 -12.50 3.27
C LEU A 240 7.88 -12.46 4.17
N ASP A 241 9.03 -12.82 3.64
CA ASP A 241 10.28 -12.90 4.36
C ASP A 241 11.41 -12.12 3.65
N ASN A 242 12.64 -12.22 4.20
CA ASN A 242 13.79 -11.52 3.63
C ASN A 242 14.19 -12.04 2.23
N ALA A 243 13.84 -13.28 1.86
CA ALA A 243 14.13 -13.83 0.53
C ALA A 243 13.21 -13.24 -0.56
N ASP A 244 12.07 -12.69 -0.15
CA ASP A 244 11.13 -11.94 -0.99
C ASP A 244 11.59 -10.51 -1.31
N VAL A 245 12.61 -10.02 -0.60
CA VAL A 245 13.17 -8.69 -0.82
C VAL A 245 14.02 -8.67 -2.09
N LYS A 246 13.42 -8.28 -3.21
CA LYS A 246 14.12 -8.19 -4.50
C LYS A 246 14.65 -6.77 -4.75
N ARG A 247 15.74 -6.44 -4.07
CA ARG A 247 16.49 -5.20 -4.26
C ARG A 247 17.45 -5.32 -5.46
N SER A 248 17.87 -4.18 -6.00
CA SER A 248 18.87 -4.15 -7.07
C SER A 248 20.20 -4.74 -6.58
N LYS A 249 21.04 -5.19 -7.52
CA LYS A 249 22.40 -5.70 -7.20
C LYS A 249 23.22 -4.69 -6.41
N LEU A 250 23.09 -3.40 -6.76
CA LEU A 250 23.72 -2.30 -6.04
C LEU A 250 23.28 -2.24 -4.59
N VAL A 251 21.98 -2.23 -4.31
CA VAL A 251 21.48 -2.12 -2.94
C VAL A 251 21.86 -3.36 -2.14
N LYS A 252 21.88 -4.56 -2.75
CA LYS A 252 22.42 -5.75 -2.10
C LYS A 252 23.89 -5.56 -1.71
N GLN A 253 24.72 -5.09 -2.64
CA GLN A 253 26.14 -4.81 -2.38
C GLN A 253 26.33 -3.78 -1.28
N VAL A 254 25.50 -2.73 -1.24
CA VAL A 254 25.53 -1.73 -0.15
C VAL A 254 25.17 -2.36 1.19
N ILE A 255 24.13 -3.19 1.25
CA ILE A 255 23.77 -3.92 2.49
C ILE A 255 24.93 -4.81 2.92
N ASP A 256 25.53 -5.57 1.98
CA ASP A 256 26.67 -6.44 2.27
C ASP A 256 27.88 -5.64 2.81
N ILE A 257 28.10 -4.41 2.34
CA ILE A 257 29.13 -3.49 2.86
C ILE A 257 28.82 -3.06 4.31
N TYR A 258 27.57 -2.71 4.63
CA TYR A 258 27.19 -2.30 5.99
C TYR A 258 27.11 -3.47 6.98
N ASP A 259 26.77 -4.67 6.50
CA ASP A 259 26.73 -5.91 7.30
C ASP A 259 28.13 -6.52 7.50
N CYS A 260 29.14 -6.02 6.77
CA CYS A 260 30.52 -6.44 6.93
C CYS A 260 31.04 -6.03 8.31
N LYS A 261 31.00 -6.97 9.26
CA LYS A 261 31.60 -6.78 10.58
C LYS A 261 33.10 -6.54 10.42
N GLU A 262 33.60 -5.48 11.04
CA GLU A 262 35.04 -5.31 11.20
C GLU A 262 35.61 -6.56 11.86
N ILE A 263 36.69 -7.10 11.29
CA ILE A 263 37.40 -8.22 11.90
C ILE A 263 37.94 -7.71 13.24
N SER A 264 37.29 -8.10 14.34
CA SER A 264 37.84 -7.88 15.67
C SER A 264 39.10 -8.72 15.79
N THR A 265 40.25 -8.07 15.58
CA THR A 265 41.57 -8.63 15.84
C THR A 265 41.69 -8.95 17.33
N ALA A 266 41.23 -10.14 17.73
CA ALA A 266 41.56 -10.72 19.01
C ALA A 266 42.96 -11.37 18.92
N ALA A 267 43.95 -10.57 19.35
CA ALA A 267 45.24 -10.94 19.93
C ALA A 267 46.19 -11.90 19.17
N ASN A 268 47.24 -11.35 18.55
CA ASN A 268 48.61 -11.45 19.09
C ASN A 268 49.65 -10.78 18.16
N THR A 269 50.46 -9.91 18.78
CA THR A 269 51.87 -9.61 18.50
C THR A 269 52.35 -9.62 17.05
N VAL A 270 52.50 -8.45 16.41
CA VAL A 270 53.74 -7.96 15.77
C VAL A 270 53.57 -6.47 15.42
N SER A 271 54.68 -5.76 15.59
CA SER A 271 54.96 -4.33 15.43
C SER A 271 54.33 -3.58 14.25
N LYS A 272 54.01 -2.31 14.55
CA LYS A 272 54.11 -1.09 13.72
C LYS A 272 53.41 -1.07 12.35
N THR A 273 52.50 -0.09 12.25
CA THR A 273 52.04 0.61 11.04
C THR A 273 51.29 -0.23 10.00
N ASN A 274 50.05 -0.60 10.32
CA ASN A 274 48.98 -0.61 9.33
C ASN A 274 47.89 0.35 9.81
N ARG A 275 48.12 1.66 9.62
CA ARG A 275 46.97 2.57 9.49
C ARG A 275 46.28 2.11 8.22
N ILE A 276 45.00 1.74 8.30
CA ILE A 276 44.18 1.53 7.10
C ILE A 276 44.21 2.88 6.36
N GLY A 277 45.04 2.96 5.32
CA GLY A 277 45.10 4.14 4.47
C GLY A 277 43.79 4.30 3.69
N PRO A 278 43.55 5.47 3.09
CA PRO A 278 42.44 5.62 2.15
C PRO A 278 42.51 4.49 1.12
N ILE A 279 41.34 3.92 0.80
CA ILE A 279 41.22 2.86 -0.21
C ILE A 279 41.84 3.38 -1.52
N ASP A 280 42.86 2.69 -2.01
CA ASP A 280 43.46 2.98 -3.30
C ASP A 280 42.52 2.48 -4.41
N PHE A 281 41.61 3.37 -4.81
CA PHE A 281 40.66 3.09 -5.87
C PHE A 281 41.36 2.80 -7.21
N ASP A 282 42.49 3.44 -7.49
CA ASP A 282 43.23 3.24 -8.75
C ASP A 282 43.83 1.83 -8.84
N ALA A 283 44.28 1.26 -7.73
CA ALA A 283 44.76 -0.13 -7.70
C ALA A 283 43.63 -1.16 -7.86
N LEU A 284 42.42 -0.87 -7.35
CA LEU A 284 41.23 -1.71 -7.52
C LEU A 284 40.78 -1.76 -8.99
N TYR A 285 40.73 -0.61 -9.67
CA TYR A 285 40.33 -0.54 -11.08
C TYR A 285 41.40 -1.06 -12.06
N ARG A 286 42.68 -1.15 -11.65
CA ARG A 286 43.73 -1.80 -12.46
C ARG A 286 43.62 -3.33 -12.53
N ARG A 287 42.99 -3.99 -11.54
CA ARG A 287 42.81 -5.45 -11.56
C ARG A 287 41.74 -5.93 -12.53
N ASP A 288 40.76 -5.09 -12.85
CA ASP A 288 39.67 -5.42 -13.79
C ASP A 288 40.02 -5.09 -15.26
N SER A 289 41.02 -4.25 -15.50
CA SER A 289 41.48 -3.91 -16.86
C SER A 289 42.34 -5.01 -17.52
N SER A 290 42.80 -6.02 -16.77
CA SER A 290 43.42 -7.21 -17.38
C SER A 290 42.40 -8.23 -17.91
N ASN A 291 41.08 -7.99 -17.76
CA ASN A 291 40.04 -8.92 -18.22
C ASN A 291 38.88 -8.30 -19.02
N SER A 292 39.03 -7.10 -19.57
CA SER A 292 38.09 -6.62 -20.60
C SER A 292 38.79 -5.84 -21.71
N VAL A 293 38.82 -6.49 -22.87
CA VAL A 293 39.06 -5.85 -24.17
C VAL A 293 37.85 -4.96 -24.45
N TYR A 294 37.95 -3.67 -24.14
CA TYR A 294 37.13 -2.63 -24.76
C TYR A 294 38.07 -1.62 -25.44
N HIS A 295 38.48 -1.95 -26.67
CA HIS A 295 38.93 -0.94 -27.61
C HIS A 295 37.70 -0.13 -28.05
N ALA A 296 37.49 1.04 -27.44
CA ALA A 296 36.75 2.12 -28.08
C ALA A 296 37.78 3.09 -28.67
N SER A 297 38.15 2.83 -29.92
CA SER A 297 38.87 3.77 -30.77
C SER A 297 37.96 4.98 -31.05
N PHE A 298 38.24 6.10 -30.40
CA PHE A 298 37.85 7.42 -30.90
C PHE A 298 38.93 7.87 -31.87
N ASN A 299 38.59 7.93 -33.16
CA ASN A 299 39.29 8.78 -34.13
C ASN A 299 38.29 9.82 -34.64
N ASN A 300 38.74 11.07 -34.52
CA ASN A 300 38.23 12.35 -35.04
C ASN A 300 37.10 12.32 -36.07
#